data_AF-A0A0G0ATT6-F1
#
_entry.id   AF-A0A0G0ATT6-F1
#
_cell.length_a   1.000
_cell.length_b   1.000
_cell.length_c   1.000
_cell.angle_alpha   90.00
_cell.angle_beta   90.00
_cell.angle_gamma   90.00
#
_symmetry.space_group_name_H-M   'P 1'
#
loop_
_entity.id
_entity.type
_entity.pdbx_description
1 polymer ?
#
loop_
_entity_poly.entity_id
_entity_poly.type
_entity_poly.pdbx_seq_one_letter_code
_entity_poly.pdbx_strand_id
1 'polypeptide(L)'
;MKIILTKDVPNLGQKGKVAEVKFGFGKNWLIPQGLAILATPSVLKQIEYKQSKLKEALEEKLKQFSGTIEKIKKTVLVIIAKVTEKDNLYSHITAKNIKDELKKQHKIEINEKQIKILDEIKHTGEYKVILELASDLTQELSVKIDKELNKKEDKKKKTINQKTVKKTA
;
A
#
# COMPACT_ATOMS: atom_id res chain seq x y z
N MET A 1 16.18 27.53 30.09
CA MET A 1 15.15 28.12 29.19
C MET A 1 14.64 27.01 28.29
N LYS A 2 13.31 26.82 28.20
CA LYS A 2 12.72 25.78 27.37
C LYS A 2 12.41 26.32 25.97
N ILE A 3 12.82 25.56 24.97
CA ILE A 3 12.57 25.86 23.55
C ILE A 3 12.00 24.62 22.86
N ILE A 4 11.30 24.83 21.76
CA ILE A 4 10.91 23.75 20.84
C ILE A 4 11.73 23.93 19.58
N LEU A 5 12.39 22.86 19.15
CA LEU A 5 13.18 22.86 17.92
C LEU A 5 12.25 22.86 16.69
N THR A 6 12.46 23.80 15.78
CA THR A 6 11.72 23.87 14.51
C THR A 6 12.44 23.09 13.40
N LYS A 7 13.75 22.86 13.56
CA LYS A 7 14.61 22.06 12.69
C LYS A 7 15.46 21.12 13.52
N ASP A 8 16.00 20.09 12.89
CA ASP A 8 16.97 19.19 13.51
C ASP A 8 18.27 19.94 13.81
N VAL A 9 18.72 19.89 15.06
CA VAL A 9 19.95 20.57 15.51
C VAL A 9 20.89 19.52 16.09
N PRO A 10 22.14 19.41 15.58
CA PRO A 10 23.15 18.53 16.14
C PRO A 10 23.33 18.79 17.64
N ASN A 11 23.42 17.72 18.44
CA ASN A 11 23.56 17.75 19.91
C ASN A 11 22.33 18.23 20.72
N LEU A 12 21.27 18.73 20.08
CA LEU A 12 20.06 19.21 20.78
C LEU A 12 18.84 18.32 20.55
N GLY A 13 18.71 17.76 19.34
CA GLY A 13 17.67 16.80 19.00
C GLY A 13 17.00 17.07 17.66
N GLN A 14 15.93 16.31 17.42
CA GLN A 14 15.15 16.38 16.19
C GLN A 14 14.08 17.48 16.24
N LYS A 15 13.59 17.88 15.07
CA LYS A 15 12.48 18.81 14.91
C LYS A 15 11.27 18.40 15.76
N GLY A 16 10.66 19.38 16.41
CA GLY A 16 9.47 19.23 17.27
C GLY A 16 9.77 18.83 18.72
N LYS A 17 11.03 18.53 19.06
CA LYS A 17 11.41 18.18 20.43
C LYS A 17 11.55 19.42 21.31
N VAL A 18 11.12 19.30 22.57
CA VAL A 18 11.37 20.30 23.61
C VAL A 18 12.78 20.07 24.17
N ALA A 19 13.61 21.10 24.14
CA ALA A 19 14.96 21.08 24.68
C ALA A 19 15.13 22.19 25.73
N GLU A 20 15.94 21.91 26.74
CA GLU A 20 16.34 22.90 27.74
C GLU A 20 17.74 23.42 27.41
N VAL A 21 17.84 24.73 27.23
CA VAL A 21 19.09 25.41 26.87
C VAL A 21 19.37 26.60 27.77
N LYS A 22 20.63 27.05 27.74
CA LYS A 22 21.04 28.32 28.33
C LYS A 22 20.35 29.49 27.61
N PHE A 23 19.95 30.51 28.38
CA PHE A 23 19.15 31.63 27.88
C PHE A 23 19.79 32.34 26.67
N GLY A 24 21.09 32.66 26.75
CA GLY A 24 21.81 33.33 25.65
C GLY A 24 21.89 32.49 24.38
N PHE A 25 22.10 31.17 24.50
CA PHE A 25 22.15 30.26 23.36
C PHE A 25 20.80 30.16 22.64
N GLY A 26 19.70 30.11 23.39
CA GLY A 26 18.35 30.14 22.84
C GLY A 26 18.02 31.48 22.16
N LYS A 27 18.20 32.59 22.89
CA LYS A 27 17.75 33.92 22.47
C LYS A 27 18.61 34.54 21.37
N ASN A 28 19.93 34.35 21.40
CA ASN A 28 20.85 35.02 20.47
C ASN A 28 21.15 34.18 19.23
N TRP A 29 21.00 32.85 19.31
CA TRP A 29 21.38 31.95 18.22
C TRP A 29 20.21 31.14 17.68
N LEU A 30 19.55 30.32 18.51
CA LEU A 30 18.53 29.38 18.02
C LEU A 30 17.25 30.06 17.51
N ILE A 31 16.75 31.07 18.23
CA ILE A 31 15.50 31.77 17.86
C ILE A 31 15.70 32.67 16.62
N PRO A 32 16.73 33.53 16.54
CA PRO A 32 16.93 34.40 15.37
C PRO A 32 17.22 33.63 14.09
N GLN A 33 17.87 32.46 14.19
CA GLN A 33 18.13 31.57 13.06
C GLN A 33 16.92 30.71 12.67
N GLY A 34 15.79 30.83 13.37
CA GLY A 34 14.59 30.03 13.13
C GLY A 34 14.77 28.53 13.41
N LEU A 35 15.79 28.15 14.18
CA LEU A 35 16.07 26.78 14.58
C LEU A 35 15.19 26.33 15.75
N ALA A 36 14.71 27.29 16.55
CA ALA A 36 13.83 27.02 17.67
C ALA A 36 12.83 28.15 17.94
N ILE A 37 11.75 27.81 18.65
CA ILE A 37 10.76 28.75 19.17
C ILE A 37 10.68 28.63 20.69
N LEU A 38 10.22 29.69 21.36
CA LEU A 38 10.05 29.68 22.82
C LEU A 38 8.94 28.69 23.22
N ALA A 39 9.24 27.79 24.15
CA ALA A 39 8.27 26.83 24.66
C ALA A 39 7.39 27.46 25.75
N THR A 40 6.50 28.37 25.36
CA THR A 40 5.50 28.92 26.28
C THR A 40 4.38 27.92 26.52
N PRO A 41 3.67 27.99 27.66
CA PRO A 41 2.52 27.12 27.92
C PRO A 41 1.45 27.19 26.82
N SER A 42 1.24 28.37 26.24
CA SER A 42 0.29 28.56 25.13
C SER A 42 0.73 27.84 23.86
N VAL A 43 2.01 27.96 23.48
CA VAL A 43 2.58 27.28 22.31
C VAL A 43 2.58 25.76 22.48
N LEU A 44 2.91 25.26 23.68
CA LEU A 44 2.83 23.84 24.00
C LEU A 44 1.41 23.30 23.84
N LYS A 45 0.40 23.99 24.39
CA LYS A 45 -1.01 23.62 24.22
C LYS A 45 -1.44 23.65 22.75
N GLN A 46 -0.97 24.64 21.98
CA GLN A 46 -1.30 24.72 20.55
C GLN A 46 -0.71 23.54 19.76
N ILE A 47 0.52 23.12 20.08
CA ILE A 47 1.15 21.96 19.45
C ILE A 47 0.43 20.67 19.84
N GLU A 48 0.13 20.50 21.12
CA GLU A 48 -0.61 19.34 21.62
C GLU A 48 -1.99 19.25 20.96
N TYR A 49 -2.72 20.36 20.87
CA TYR A 49 -4.01 20.42 20.19
C TYR A 49 -3.90 20.07 18.70
N LYS A 50 -2.89 20.60 18.01
CA LYS A 50 -2.63 20.25 16.59
C LYS A 50 -2.30 18.77 16.44
N GLN A 51 -1.47 18.20 17.32
CA GLN A 51 -1.16 16.78 17.31
C GLN A 51 -2.38 15.92 17.60
N SER A 52 -3.20 16.31 18.58
CA SER A 52 -4.45 15.61 18.91
C SER A 52 -5.39 15.60 17.71
N LYS A 53 -5.60 16.75 17.05
CA LYS A 53 -6.43 16.83 15.85
C LYS A 53 -5.91 15.98 14.70
N LEU A 54 -4.60 15.95 14.48
CA LEU A 54 -3.99 15.11 13.45
C LEU A 54 -4.18 13.62 13.76
N LYS A 55 -4.00 13.22 15.03
CA LYS A 55 -4.25 11.85 15.48
C LYS A 55 -5.72 11.46 15.30
N GLU A 56 -6.63 12.31 15.74
CA GLU A 56 -8.06 12.07 15.64
C GLU A 56 -8.51 11.93 14.17
N ALA A 57 -8.02 12.80 13.28
CA ALA A 57 -8.26 12.68 11.85
C ALA A 57 -7.69 11.40 11.24
N LEU A 58 -6.52 10.94 11.71
CA LEU A 58 -5.91 9.70 11.26
C LEU A 58 -6.68 8.48 11.78
N GLU A 59 -7.14 8.50 13.03
CA GLU A 59 -7.98 7.45 13.61
C GLU A 59 -9.34 7.36 12.92
N GLU A 60 -9.95 8.49 12.57
CA GLU A 60 -11.21 8.50 11.83
C GLU A 60 -11.05 7.88 10.44
N LYS A 61 -9.99 8.26 9.71
CA LYS A 61 -9.63 7.62 8.44
C LYS A 61 -9.39 6.12 8.63
N LEU A 62 -8.61 5.72 9.64
CA LEU A 62 -8.37 4.31 9.94
C LEU A 62 -9.68 3.56 10.18
N LYS A 63 -10.62 4.12 10.94
CA LYS A 63 -11.93 3.51 11.17
C LYS A 63 -12.72 3.39 9.87
N GLN A 64 -12.75 4.42 9.03
CA GLN A 64 -13.42 4.39 7.73
C GLN A 64 -12.84 3.32 6.79
N PHE A 65 -11.51 3.18 6.75
CA PHE A 65 -10.84 2.24 5.87
C PHE A 65 -10.64 0.85 6.49
N SER A 66 -10.81 0.68 7.80
CA SER A 66 -10.55 -0.57 8.53
C SER A 66 -11.25 -1.78 7.90
N GLY A 67 -12.54 -1.66 7.60
CA GLY A 67 -13.30 -2.73 6.97
C GLY A 67 -12.81 -3.07 5.56
N THR A 68 -12.32 -2.09 4.81
CA THR A 68 -11.70 -2.31 3.49
C THR A 68 -10.33 -2.96 3.63
N ILE A 69 -9.54 -2.53 4.62
CA ILE A 69 -8.21 -3.08 4.93
C ILE A 69 -8.33 -4.56 5.32
N GLU A 70 -9.27 -4.91 6.19
CA GLU A 70 -9.49 -6.30 6.60
C GLU A 70 -9.91 -7.18 5.42
N LYS A 71 -10.76 -6.66 4.53
CA LYS A 71 -11.14 -7.35 3.30
C LYS A 71 -9.92 -7.58 2.40
N ILE A 72 -9.08 -6.55 2.19
CA ILE A 72 -7.87 -6.65 1.38
C ILE A 72 -6.90 -7.68 1.97
N LYS A 73 -6.66 -7.66 3.29
CA LYS A 73 -5.74 -8.61 3.95
C LYS A 73 -6.18 -10.07 3.85
N LYS A 74 -7.48 -10.34 3.89
CA LYS A 74 -8.03 -11.71 3.76
C LYS A 74 -8.16 -12.16 2.31
N THR A 75 -7.96 -11.25 1.37
CA THR A 75 -8.18 -11.50 -0.05
C THR A 75 -6.86 -11.85 -0.72
N VAL A 76 -6.86 -12.96 -1.43
CA VAL A 76 -5.84 -13.29 -2.44
C VAL A 76 -6.46 -13.06 -3.79
N LEU A 77 -5.95 -12.08 -4.54
CA LEU A 77 -6.46 -11.77 -5.87
C LEU A 77 -5.90 -12.78 -6.87
N VAL A 78 -6.75 -13.59 -7.49
CA VAL A 78 -6.32 -14.57 -8.49
C VAL A 78 -6.54 -13.99 -9.88
N ILE A 79 -5.46 -13.72 -10.61
CA ILE A 79 -5.52 -13.23 -12.00
C ILE A 79 -5.23 -14.40 -12.94
N ILE A 80 -6.20 -14.74 -13.77
CA ILE A 80 -6.03 -15.77 -14.80
C ILE A 80 -5.50 -15.11 -16.06
N ALA A 81 -4.30 -15.52 -16.50
CA ALA A 81 -3.64 -14.94 -17.66
C ALA A 81 -3.13 -16.00 -18.62
N LYS A 82 -3.03 -15.62 -19.91
CA LYS A 82 -2.47 -16.47 -20.96
C LYS A 82 -0.95 -16.48 -20.83
N VAL A 83 -0.38 -17.69 -20.80
CA VAL A 83 1.06 -17.91 -20.76
C VAL A 83 1.57 -18.55 -22.04
N THR A 84 2.82 -18.28 -22.36
CA THR A 84 3.60 -18.97 -23.39
C THR A 84 4.17 -20.28 -22.83
N GLU A 85 4.63 -21.18 -23.70
CA GLU A 85 5.24 -22.48 -23.33
C GLU A 85 6.44 -22.37 -22.37
N LYS A 86 7.04 -21.19 -22.21
CA LYS A 86 8.17 -20.90 -21.31
C LYS A 86 7.77 -20.18 -20.00
N ASP A 87 6.53 -20.35 -19.53
CA ASP A 87 6.03 -19.73 -18.28
C ASP A 87 6.04 -18.19 -18.24
N ASN A 88 6.18 -17.55 -19.40
CA ASN A 88 6.07 -16.11 -19.57
C ASN A 88 4.63 -15.70 -19.85
N LEU A 89 4.19 -14.60 -19.27
CA LEU A 89 2.89 -14.00 -19.56
C LEU A 89 2.88 -13.37 -20.96
N TYR A 90 1.81 -13.60 -21.71
CA TYR A 90 1.63 -13.02 -23.04
C TYR A 90 1.52 -11.48 -23.00
N SER A 91 0.96 -10.98 -21.90
CA SER A 91 0.80 -9.55 -21.63
C SER A 91 1.15 -9.28 -20.18
N HIS A 92 1.94 -8.24 -19.96
CA HIS A 92 2.32 -7.77 -18.62
C HIS A 92 1.07 -7.39 -17.82
N ILE A 93 1.06 -7.69 -16.52
CA ILE A 93 -0.03 -7.29 -15.64
C ILE A 93 0.22 -5.86 -15.16
N THR A 94 -0.67 -4.96 -15.54
CA THR A 94 -0.64 -3.56 -15.12
C THR A 94 -1.53 -3.30 -13.90
N ALA A 95 -1.37 -2.12 -13.29
CA ALA A 95 -2.28 -1.62 -12.27
C ALA A 95 -3.74 -1.61 -12.73
N LYS A 96 -3.99 -1.36 -14.02
CA LYS A 96 -5.35 -1.39 -14.60
C LYS A 96 -5.96 -2.79 -14.54
N ASN A 97 -5.20 -3.82 -14.88
CA ASN A 97 -5.66 -5.21 -14.79
C ASN A 97 -5.98 -5.60 -13.34
N ILE A 98 -5.11 -5.23 -12.39
CA ILE A 98 -5.32 -5.49 -10.96
C ILE A 98 -6.59 -4.79 -10.48
N LYS A 99 -6.78 -3.51 -10.83
CA LYS A 99 -7.98 -2.74 -10.50
C LYS A 99 -9.25 -3.43 -11.00
N ASP A 100 -9.28 -3.78 -12.29
CA ASP A 100 -10.46 -4.36 -12.92
C ASP A 100 -10.80 -5.72 -12.29
N GLU A 101 -9.79 -6.53 -11.97
CA GLU A 101 -10.00 -7.85 -11.37
C GLU A 101 -10.42 -7.75 -9.89
N LEU A 102 -9.85 -6.81 -9.16
CA LEU A 102 -10.22 -6.52 -7.77
C LEU A 102 -11.67 -6.02 -7.67
N LYS A 103 -12.11 -5.19 -8.63
CA LYS A 103 -13.50 -4.75 -8.74
C LYS A 103 -14.45 -5.90 -9.09
N LYS A 104 -14.05 -6.81 -10.00
CA LYS A 104 -14.87 -7.96 -10.40
C LYS A 104 -15.03 -9.00 -9.29
N GLN A 105 -13.93 -9.42 -8.68
CA GLN A 105 -13.92 -10.53 -7.72
C GLN A 105 -14.36 -10.10 -6.32
N HIS A 106 -13.95 -8.90 -5.89
CA HIS A 106 -14.14 -8.46 -4.50
C HIS A 106 -15.03 -7.23 -4.35
N LYS A 107 -15.48 -6.62 -5.46
CA LYS A 107 -16.30 -5.39 -5.47
C LYS A 107 -15.65 -4.22 -4.71
N ILE A 108 -14.32 -4.21 -4.64
CA ILE A 108 -13.55 -3.11 -4.04
C ILE A 108 -13.18 -2.16 -5.18
N GLU A 109 -13.51 -0.88 -5.03
CA GLU A 109 -13.18 0.15 -6.02
C GLU A 109 -11.91 0.90 -5.59
N ILE A 110 -10.86 0.80 -6.39
CA ILE A 110 -9.55 1.43 -6.17
C ILE A 110 -9.12 2.14 -7.46
N ASN A 111 -8.45 3.29 -7.35
CA ASN A 111 -7.90 3.96 -8.53
C ASN A 111 -6.55 3.34 -8.93
N GLU A 112 -6.22 3.40 -10.22
CA GLU A 112 -4.93 2.90 -10.73
C GLU A 112 -3.71 3.57 -10.09
N LYS A 113 -3.84 4.86 -9.74
CA LYS A 113 -2.78 5.65 -9.07
C LYS A 113 -2.49 5.18 -7.65
N GLN A 114 -3.41 4.43 -7.05
CA GLN A 114 -3.28 3.89 -5.70
C GLN A 114 -2.61 2.51 -5.70
N ILE A 115 -2.30 1.94 -6.87
CA ILE A 115 -1.71 0.61 -6.99
C ILE A 115 -0.24 0.78 -7.35
N LYS A 116 0.65 0.49 -6.40
CA LYS A 116 2.09 0.44 -6.59
C LYS A 116 2.56 -1.00 -6.78
N ILE A 117 3.09 -1.25 -7.97
CA ILE A 117 3.73 -2.51 -8.33
C ILE A 117 5.24 -2.29 -8.20
N LEU A 118 5.90 -3.06 -7.34
CA LEU A 118 7.36 -2.95 -7.11
C LEU A 118 8.16 -3.51 -8.28
N ASP A 119 7.74 -4.67 -8.78
CA ASP A 119 8.40 -5.40 -9.86
C ASP A 119 7.42 -5.71 -10.98
N GLU A 120 7.87 -5.57 -12.23
CA GLU A 120 7.06 -5.93 -13.38
C GLU A 120 6.67 -7.42 -13.36
N ILE A 121 5.38 -7.66 -13.44
CA ILE A 121 4.82 -9.00 -13.39
C ILE A 121 4.85 -9.62 -14.79
N LYS A 122 5.87 -10.45 -15.05
CA LYS A 122 6.12 -11.11 -16.35
C LYS A 122 5.96 -12.63 -16.32
N HIS A 123 5.91 -13.24 -15.14
CA HIS A 123 5.80 -14.69 -14.95
C HIS A 123 4.57 -15.05 -14.12
N THR A 124 4.17 -16.32 -14.16
CA THR A 124 3.20 -16.86 -13.21
C THR A 124 3.84 -17.04 -11.85
N GLY A 125 3.12 -16.68 -10.79
CA GLY A 125 3.62 -16.75 -9.43
C GLY A 125 2.74 -15.97 -8.47
N GLU A 126 3.22 -15.85 -7.24
CA GLU A 126 2.63 -15.00 -6.22
C GLU A 126 3.44 -13.71 -6.08
N TYR A 127 2.76 -12.59 -6.15
CA TYR A 127 3.35 -11.26 -6.10
C TYR A 127 2.66 -10.43 -5.02
N LYS A 128 3.42 -9.56 -4.37
CA LYS A 128 2.88 -8.59 -3.41
C LYS A 128 2.76 -7.23 -4.08
N VAL A 129 1.59 -6.62 -3.98
CA VAL A 129 1.29 -5.31 -4.55
C VAL A 129 0.89 -4.35 -3.43
N ILE A 130 1.39 -3.12 -3.47
CA ILE A 130 1.10 -2.12 -2.43
C ILE A 130 -0.08 -1.28 -2.89
N LEU A 131 -1.09 -1.17 -2.03
CA LEU A 131 -2.29 -0.35 -2.22
C LEU A 131 -2.22 0.88 -1.30
N GLU A 132 -2.16 2.06 -1.89
CA GLU A 132 -2.18 3.37 -1.21
C GLU A 132 -3.63 3.85 -1.08
N LEU A 133 -4.31 3.45 0.00
CA LEU A 133 -5.71 3.82 0.25
C LEU A 133 -5.87 5.31 0.56
N ALA A 134 -4.93 5.87 1.33
CA ALA A 134 -4.82 7.29 1.64
C ALA A 134 -3.34 7.71 1.77
N SER A 135 -3.05 9.00 1.83
CA SER A 135 -1.68 9.54 1.93
C SER A 135 -0.84 8.94 3.06
N ASP A 136 -1.50 8.50 4.13
CA ASP A 136 -0.87 7.93 5.34
C ASP A 136 -1.19 6.42 5.50
N LEU A 137 -1.95 5.81 4.59
CA LEU A 137 -2.45 4.43 4.71
C LEU A 137 -2.09 3.60 3.48
N THR A 138 -1.13 2.71 3.66
CA THR A 138 -0.72 1.70 2.66
C THR A 138 -1.04 0.30 3.15
N GLN A 139 -1.39 -0.61 2.25
CA GLN A 139 -1.65 -2.02 2.54
C GLN A 139 -1.05 -2.93 1.47
N GLU A 140 -0.60 -4.11 1.87
CA GLU A 140 -0.13 -5.14 0.94
C GLU A 140 -1.28 -6.05 0.52
N LEU A 141 -1.37 -6.35 -0.78
CA LEU A 141 -2.28 -7.32 -1.38
C LEU A 141 -1.46 -8.45 -2.02
N SER A 142 -1.81 -9.69 -1.69
CA SER A 142 -1.28 -10.87 -2.39
C SER A 142 -2.03 -11.09 -3.70
N VAL A 143 -1.28 -11.07 -4.80
CA VAL A 143 -1.78 -11.32 -6.15
C VAL A 143 -1.17 -12.62 -6.65
N LYS A 144 -2.02 -13.62 -6.89
CA LYS A 144 -1.63 -14.90 -7.47
C LYS A 144 -2.00 -14.92 -8.94
N ILE A 145 -1.07 -15.36 -9.78
CA ILE A 145 -1.28 -15.41 -11.23
C ILE A 145 -1.28 -16.86 -11.68
N ASP A 146 -2.45 -17.30 -12.14
CA ASP A 146 -2.68 -18.66 -12.60
C ASP A 146 -2.79 -18.70 -14.13
N LYS A 147 -2.40 -19.83 -14.71
CA LYS A 147 -2.46 -20.07 -16.15
C LYS A 147 -3.90 -20.28 -16.60
N GLU A 148 -4.32 -19.62 -17.68
CA GLU A 148 -5.58 -19.92 -18.34
C GLU A 148 -5.54 -21.34 -18.92
N LEU A 149 -6.15 -22.31 -18.22
CA LEU A 149 -6.37 -23.65 -18.76
C LEU A 149 -7.41 -23.56 -19.89
N ASN A 150 -6.93 -23.64 -21.12
CA ASN A 150 -7.75 -23.58 -22.31
C ASN A 150 -8.70 -24.80 -22.34
N LYS A 151 -9.99 -24.60 -22.01
CA LYS A 151 -11.10 -25.60 -22.06
C LYS A 151 -11.32 -26.28 -23.43
N LYS A 152 -10.43 -26.09 -24.41
CA LYS A 152 -10.49 -26.73 -25.75
C LYS A 152 -9.81 -28.10 -25.82
N GLU A 153 -8.95 -28.49 -24.88
CA GLU A 153 -8.31 -29.82 -24.94
C GLU A 153 -9.17 -30.96 -24.36
N ASP A 154 -10.10 -30.69 -23.45
CA ASP A 154 -11.00 -31.71 -22.89
C ASP A 154 -12.07 -32.22 -23.86
N LYS A 155 -12.50 -31.40 -24.84
CA LYS A 155 -13.48 -31.84 -25.85
C LYS A 155 -12.87 -32.75 -26.93
N LYS A 156 -11.57 -32.61 -27.24
CA LYS A 156 -10.88 -33.51 -28.18
C LYS A 156 -10.54 -34.86 -27.55
N LYS A 157 -10.11 -34.92 -26.28
CA LYS A 157 -9.82 -36.19 -25.58
C LYS A 157 -11.09 -37.01 -25.31
N LYS A 158 -12.23 -36.39 -24.97
CA LYS A 158 -13.52 -37.11 -24.81
C LYS A 158 -14.05 -37.73 -26.11
N THR A 159 -13.84 -37.10 -27.26
CA THR A 159 -14.31 -37.63 -28.56
C THR A 159 -13.43 -38.79 -29.06
N ILE A 160 -12.13 -38.78 -28.77
CA ILE A 160 -11.22 -39.85 -29.16
C ILE A 160 -11.47 -41.10 -28.32
N ASN A 161 -11.62 -40.99 -27.00
CA ASN A 161 -11.88 -42.15 -26.13
C ASN A 161 -13.25 -42.82 -26.36
N GLN A 162 -14.26 -42.10 -26.86
CA GLN A 162 -15.56 -42.70 -27.21
C GLN A 162 -15.54 -43.45 -28.55
N LYS A 163 -14.61 -43.11 -29.47
CA LYS A 163 -14.46 -43.82 -30.75
C LYS A 163 -13.66 -45.11 -30.64
N THR A 164 -12.71 -45.22 -29.70
CA THR A 164 -11.89 -46.43 -29.53
C THR A 164 -12.65 -47.57 -28.84
N VAL A 165 -13.59 -47.27 -27.95
CA VAL A 165 -14.35 -48.30 -27.21
C VAL A 165 -15.45 -48.95 -28.07
N LYS A 166 -15.99 -48.25 -29.08
CA LYS A 166 -17.02 -48.80 -30.00
C LYS A 166 -16.48 -49.65 -31.16
N LYS A 167 -15.16 -49.78 -31.32
CA LYS A 167 -14.55 -50.54 -32.44
C LYS A 167 -14.00 -51.91 -32.01
N THR A 168 -14.17 -52.28 -30.74
CA THR A 168 -13.66 -53.54 -30.15
C THR A 168 -14.76 -54.32 -29.41
N ALA A 169 -16.03 -54.03 -29.69
CA ALA A 169 -17.20 -54.76 -29.21
C ALA A 169 -18.08 -55.15 -30.40
#